data_AF-A0A182T0Y6-F1
#
_entry.id   AF-A0A182T0Y6-F1
#
_cell.length_a   1.000
_cell.length_b   1.000
_cell.length_c   1.000
_cell.angle_alpha   90.00
_cell.angle_beta   90.00
_cell.angle_gamma   90.00
#
_symmetry.space_group_name_H-M   'P 1'
#
loop_
_entity.id
_entity.type
_entity.pdbx_description
1 polymer ?
#
loop_
_entity_poly.entity_id
_entity_poly.type
_entity_poly.pdbx_seq_one_letter_code
_entity_poly.pdbx_strand_id
1 'polypeptide(L)'
;RFGRVIVISKDEHNKNLLRSEVWQELRLLDGIIQNATVQYDGETFTYREACARWENECFTNDILNLDKIIDEVEAGDLNLTFPVMFNPVTWDAHVFPVFFGGTQVSEDNLIISVPSLQLVYFVTADSKRQDARGAAWEEAFLEAVGYAEDHGVFKYISVARFASRTLDHELERNTRTVVPYFSSTFVLMIVFSVVTCMMGDVVRSKPWLGLMGNVSAVMATSAAFGLAMYLGIEFIGINLAAPFLMIGKSLASLL
;
A
#
# COMPACT_ATOMS: atom_id res chain seq x y z
N ARG A 1 -3.30 9.47 -8.71
CA ARG A 1 -2.76 9.17 -7.36
C ARG A 1 -3.92 8.79 -6.45
N PHE A 2 -3.70 8.01 -5.38
CA PHE A 2 -4.80 7.62 -4.49
C PHE A 2 -4.34 7.30 -3.06
N GLY A 3 -5.20 7.65 -2.11
CA GLY A 3 -5.16 7.19 -0.73
C GLY A 3 -6.33 6.25 -0.46
N ARG A 4 -6.09 5.16 0.24
CA ARG A 4 -7.09 4.17 0.63
C ARG A 4 -7.02 3.96 2.14
N VAL A 5 -8.18 3.92 2.76
CA VAL A 5 -8.34 3.60 4.18
C VAL A 5 -9.20 2.36 4.30
N ILE A 6 -8.77 1.40 5.10
CA ILE A 6 -9.53 0.23 5.48
C ILE A 6 -9.85 0.37 6.96
N VAL A 7 -11.13 0.34 7.28
CA VAL A 7 -11.68 0.49 8.62
C VAL A 7 -12.21 -0.86 9.08
N ILE A 8 -11.83 -1.24 10.29
CA ILE A 8 -12.28 -2.45 10.98
C ILE A 8 -12.80 -2.10 12.36
N SER A 9 -13.70 -2.93 12.89
CA SER A 9 -14.17 -2.77 14.27
C SER A 9 -13.03 -3.10 15.25
N LYS A 10 -12.85 -2.25 16.26
CA LYS A 10 -11.90 -2.51 17.37
C LYS A 10 -12.48 -3.50 18.39
N ASP A 11 -13.79 -3.72 18.37
CA ASP A 11 -14.46 -4.63 19.28
C ASP A 11 -14.24 -6.09 18.86
N GLU A 12 -13.54 -6.87 19.68
CA GLU A 12 -13.30 -8.29 19.42
C GLU A 12 -14.59 -9.12 19.39
N HIS A 13 -15.60 -8.71 20.17
CA HIS A 13 -16.89 -9.40 20.27
C HIS A 13 -17.90 -8.98 19.21
N ASN A 14 -17.87 -7.72 18.76
CA ASN A 14 -18.78 -7.20 17.76
C ASN A 14 -18.02 -6.64 16.56
N LYS A 15 -17.83 -7.48 15.56
CA LYS A 15 -17.14 -7.10 14.32
C LYS A 15 -18.03 -6.27 13.38
N ASN A 16 -19.30 -6.03 13.72
CA ASN A 16 -20.20 -5.32 12.84
C ASN A 16 -19.92 -3.81 12.82
N LEU A 17 -19.71 -3.25 11.62
CA LEU A 17 -19.56 -1.82 11.39
C LEU A 17 -20.89 -1.09 11.18
N LEU A 18 -22.01 -1.81 11.07
CA LEU A 18 -23.35 -1.22 10.92
C LEU A 18 -23.88 -0.70 12.27
N ARG A 19 -23.19 0.28 12.86
CA ARG A 19 -23.53 0.90 14.15
C ARG A 19 -23.42 2.40 14.04
N SER A 20 -24.40 3.13 14.57
CA SER A 20 -24.43 4.59 14.62
C SER A 20 -23.11 5.20 15.12
N GLU A 21 -22.56 4.68 16.22
CA GLU A 21 -21.30 5.12 16.83
C GLU A 21 -20.09 5.01 15.87
N VAL A 22 -20.00 3.90 15.13
CA VAL A 22 -18.94 3.65 14.15
C VAL A 22 -19.02 4.64 13.00
N TRP A 23 -20.24 4.92 12.54
CA TRP A 23 -20.48 5.84 11.41
C TRP A 23 -20.21 7.30 11.76
N GLN A 24 -20.44 7.69 13.02
CA GLN A 24 -20.00 9.00 13.52
C GLN A 24 -18.46 9.13 13.49
N GLU A 25 -17.73 8.09 13.90
CA GLU A 25 -16.26 8.08 13.81
C GLU A 25 -15.76 8.09 12.35
N LEU A 26 -16.45 7.39 11.44
CA LEU A 26 -16.16 7.42 10.00
C LEU A 26 -16.32 8.84 9.42
N ARG A 27 -17.36 9.57 9.82
CA ARG A 27 -17.55 10.98 9.42
C ARG A 27 -16.47 11.89 9.97
N LEU A 28 -16.04 11.66 11.21
CA LEU A 28 -14.93 12.40 11.81
C LEU A 28 -13.62 12.14 11.04
N LEU A 29 -13.34 10.88 10.71
CA LEU A 29 -12.19 10.48 9.89
C LEU A 29 -12.20 11.17 8.51
N ASP A 30 -13.34 11.17 7.81
CA ASP A 30 -13.49 11.87 6.53
C ASP A 30 -13.25 13.38 6.68
N GLY A 31 -13.76 13.98 7.76
CA GLY A 31 -13.54 15.40 8.08
C GLY A 31 -12.06 15.74 8.29
N ILE A 32 -11.30 14.88 8.98
CA ILE A 32 -9.84 15.04 9.16
C ILE A 32 -9.14 15.00 7.79
N ILE A 33 -9.49 14.04 6.94
CA ILE A 33 -8.87 13.86 5.61
C ILE A 33 -9.19 15.06 4.70
N GLN A 34 -10.43 15.55 4.71
CA GLN A 34 -10.83 16.70 3.90
C GLN A 34 -10.18 18.02 4.37
N ASN A 35 -10.02 18.20 5.67
CA ASN A 35 -9.42 19.40 6.27
C ASN A 35 -7.89 19.35 6.35
N ALA A 36 -7.25 18.23 6.00
CA ALA A 36 -5.81 18.13 5.96
C ALA A 36 -5.24 19.16 4.98
N THR A 37 -4.40 20.06 5.50
CA THR A 37 -3.72 21.09 4.71
C THR A 37 -2.31 20.64 4.38
N VAL A 38 -1.94 20.81 3.12
CA VAL A 38 -0.66 20.35 2.57
C VAL A 38 0.05 21.54 1.98
N GLN A 39 1.33 21.71 2.29
CA GLN A 39 2.18 22.73 1.68
C GLN A 39 3.06 22.11 0.61
N TYR A 40 2.97 22.61 -0.62
CA TYR A 40 3.84 22.22 -1.72
C TYR A 40 4.14 23.42 -2.61
N ASP A 41 5.42 23.65 -2.92
CA ASP A 41 5.88 24.75 -3.80
C ASP A 41 5.40 26.16 -3.36
N GLY A 42 5.32 26.39 -2.04
CA GLY A 42 4.84 27.65 -1.45
C GLY A 42 3.32 27.84 -1.49
N GLU A 43 2.57 26.88 -2.02
CA GLU A 43 1.11 26.88 -2.04
C GLU A 43 0.56 25.93 -0.97
N THR A 44 -0.35 26.42 -0.14
CA THR A 44 -1.15 25.60 0.77
C THR A 44 -2.41 25.13 0.06
N PHE A 45 -2.70 23.84 0.10
CA PHE A 45 -3.93 23.31 -0.48
C PHE A 45 -4.57 22.22 0.37
N THR A 46 -5.85 21.96 0.09
CA THR A 46 -6.64 20.91 0.75
C THR A 46 -7.00 19.79 -0.23
N TYR A 47 -7.58 18.70 0.27
CA TYR A 47 -8.05 17.61 -0.59
C TYR A 47 -9.01 18.10 -1.69
N ARG A 48 -9.92 19.04 -1.37
CA ARG A 48 -10.92 19.56 -2.32
C ARG A 48 -10.32 20.25 -3.56
N GLU A 49 -9.08 20.74 -3.43
CA GLU A 49 -8.37 21.41 -4.51
C GLU A 49 -7.51 20.45 -5.34
N ALA A 50 -7.13 19.30 -4.78
CA ALA A 50 -6.29 18.30 -5.44
C ALA A 50 -7.07 17.07 -5.94
N CYS A 51 -8.29 16.86 -5.43
CA CYS A 51 -9.16 15.72 -5.74
C CYS A 51 -9.29 15.46 -7.24
N ALA A 52 -9.44 14.19 -7.62
CA ALA A 52 -9.84 13.83 -8.97
C ALA A 52 -11.27 14.36 -9.23
N ARG A 53 -11.42 15.15 -10.30
CA ARG A 53 -12.70 15.74 -10.67
C ARG A 53 -13.35 14.99 -11.82
N TRP A 54 -14.62 14.65 -11.66
CA TRP A 54 -15.51 14.18 -12.72
C TRP A 54 -16.60 15.23 -12.90
N GLU A 55 -16.76 15.78 -14.11
CA GLU A 55 -17.74 16.85 -14.39
C GLU A 55 -17.66 18.08 -13.45
N ASN A 56 -16.45 18.46 -13.02
CA ASN A 56 -16.14 19.50 -12.03
C ASN A 56 -16.44 19.17 -10.55
N GLU A 57 -16.95 17.97 -10.25
CA GLU A 57 -17.16 17.51 -8.88
C GLU A 57 -16.03 16.57 -8.43
N CYS A 58 -15.58 16.73 -7.17
CA CYS A 58 -14.63 15.79 -6.59
C CYS A 58 -15.28 14.41 -6.45
N PHE A 59 -14.50 13.35 -6.66
CA PHE A 59 -14.93 12.02 -6.22
C PHE A 59 -15.18 12.00 -4.71
N THR A 60 -16.39 11.61 -4.31
CA THR A 60 -16.79 11.43 -2.91
C THR A 60 -17.07 9.96 -2.61
N ASN A 61 -16.85 9.56 -1.36
CA ASN A 61 -17.24 8.23 -0.91
C ASN A 61 -18.74 8.23 -0.56
N ASP A 62 -19.59 7.93 -1.54
CA ASP A 62 -21.06 7.97 -1.40
C ASP A 62 -21.57 7.03 -0.30
N ILE A 63 -20.79 5.98 0.01
CA ILE A 63 -21.06 5.08 1.13
C ILE A 63 -21.23 5.84 2.45
N LEU A 64 -20.55 6.97 2.65
CA LEU A 64 -20.66 7.78 3.87
C LEU A 64 -22.08 8.35 4.09
N ASN A 65 -22.92 8.46 3.04
CA ASN A 65 -24.31 8.93 3.14
C ASN A 65 -25.26 7.94 3.84
N LEU A 66 -24.81 6.70 4.10
CA LEU A 66 -25.55 5.76 4.94
C LEU A 66 -25.65 6.22 6.39
N ASP A 67 -24.84 7.20 6.83
CA ASP A 67 -24.95 7.82 8.15
C ASP A 67 -26.36 8.35 8.47
N LYS A 68 -27.15 8.72 7.45
CA LYS A 68 -28.53 9.19 7.63
C LYS A 68 -29.55 8.09 7.92
N ILE A 69 -29.24 6.85 7.54
CA ILE A 69 -30.15 5.70 7.65
C ILE A 69 -29.59 4.62 8.59
N ILE A 70 -28.36 4.80 9.10
CA ILE A 70 -27.69 3.79 9.91
C ILE A 70 -28.44 3.52 11.22
N ASP A 71 -29.10 4.52 11.79
CA ASP A 71 -29.90 4.38 13.01
C ASP A 71 -31.10 3.43 12.78
N GLU A 72 -31.75 3.53 11.61
CA GLU A 72 -32.86 2.65 11.22
C GLU A 72 -32.37 1.22 10.88
N VAL A 73 -31.17 1.11 10.31
CA VAL A 73 -30.52 -0.17 10.03
C VAL A 73 -30.12 -0.88 11.32
N GLU A 74 -29.58 -0.14 12.29
CA GLU A 74 -29.22 -0.67 13.61
C GLU A 74 -30.47 -1.09 14.41
N ALA A 75 -31.58 -0.35 14.28
CA ALA A 75 -32.87 -0.70 14.88
C ALA A 75 -33.55 -1.92 14.21
N GLY A 76 -33.12 -2.31 13.01
CA GLY A 76 -33.74 -3.38 12.22
C GLY A 76 -35.00 -2.95 11.46
N ASP A 77 -35.28 -1.64 11.42
CA ASP A 77 -36.40 -1.06 10.69
C ASP A 77 -36.12 -1.03 9.17
N LEU A 78 -34.84 -0.95 8.79
CA LEU A 78 -34.40 -0.90 7.40
C LEU A 78 -33.30 -1.94 7.11
N ASN A 79 -33.58 -2.88 6.20
CA ASN A 79 -32.63 -3.91 5.82
C ASN A 79 -31.84 -3.51 4.56
N LEU A 80 -30.51 -3.61 4.63
CA LEU A 80 -29.62 -3.36 3.50
C LEU A 80 -29.60 -4.57 2.54
N THR A 81 -29.78 -4.35 1.24
CA THR A 81 -29.80 -5.42 0.22
C THR A 81 -28.51 -5.43 -0.59
N PHE A 82 -27.88 -6.59 -0.68
CA PHE A 82 -26.69 -6.83 -1.50
C PHE A 82 -27.08 -7.23 -2.93
N PRO A 83 -26.31 -6.87 -3.98
CA PRO A 83 -25.08 -6.08 -4.01
C PRO A 83 -25.28 -4.57 -4.23
N VAL A 84 -26.48 -4.15 -4.65
CA VAL A 84 -26.81 -2.75 -4.92
C VAL A 84 -28.08 -2.39 -4.19
N MET A 85 -28.05 -1.27 -3.47
CA MET A 85 -29.20 -0.67 -2.84
C MET A 85 -29.37 0.76 -3.32
N PHE A 86 -30.62 1.18 -3.48
CA PHE A 86 -30.96 2.59 -3.61
C PHE A 86 -31.30 3.13 -2.23
N ASN A 87 -30.61 4.17 -1.80
CA ASN A 87 -30.97 4.86 -0.57
C ASN A 87 -32.33 5.57 -0.79
N PRO A 88 -33.39 5.25 -0.02
CA PRO A 88 -34.72 5.82 -0.25
C PRO A 88 -34.80 7.32 0.05
N VAL A 89 -33.82 7.87 0.79
CA VAL A 89 -33.75 9.28 1.19
C VAL A 89 -32.92 10.10 0.19
N THR A 90 -31.73 9.62 -0.17
CA THR A 90 -30.82 10.37 -1.06
C THR A 90 -30.95 9.99 -2.53
N TRP A 91 -31.62 8.88 -2.86
CA TRP A 91 -31.71 8.27 -4.20
C TRP A 91 -30.35 7.85 -4.80
N ASP A 92 -29.32 7.76 -3.97
CA ASP A 92 -28.00 7.27 -4.39
C ASP A 92 -28.01 5.75 -4.55
N ALA A 93 -27.33 5.27 -5.59
CA ALA A 93 -27.11 3.84 -5.80
C ALA A 93 -25.81 3.41 -5.11
N HIS A 94 -25.93 2.72 -3.97
CA HIS A 94 -24.79 2.21 -3.23
C HIS A 94 -24.38 0.84 -3.72
N VAL A 95 -23.19 0.75 -4.31
CA VAL A 95 -22.57 -0.52 -4.73
C VAL A 95 -21.71 -1.05 -3.58
N PHE A 96 -22.33 -1.81 -2.69
CA PHE A 96 -21.67 -2.32 -1.48
C PHE A 96 -20.39 -3.13 -1.71
N PRO A 97 -20.23 -3.96 -2.77
CA PRO A 97 -18.99 -4.70 -3.01
C PRO A 97 -17.73 -3.83 -3.18
N VAL A 98 -17.88 -2.55 -3.53
CA VAL A 98 -16.74 -1.64 -3.73
C VAL A 98 -16.21 -1.11 -2.39
N PHE A 99 -17.08 -0.98 -1.40
CA PHE A 99 -16.78 -0.36 -0.11
C PHE A 99 -16.74 -1.37 1.04
N PHE A 100 -17.56 -2.42 1.03
CA PHE A 100 -17.61 -3.41 2.10
C PHE A 100 -16.71 -4.61 1.80
N GLY A 101 -15.92 -5.01 2.78
CA GLY A 101 -15.10 -6.20 2.73
C GLY A 101 -15.61 -7.26 3.72
N GLY A 102 -15.72 -8.51 3.25
CA GLY A 102 -16.12 -9.65 4.08
C GLY A 102 -17.59 -9.63 4.52
N THR A 103 -18.46 -8.95 3.78
CA THR A 103 -19.89 -8.82 4.06
C THR A 103 -20.56 -10.18 4.26
N GLN A 104 -21.25 -10.35 5.38
CA GLN A 104 -22.08 -11.52 5.64
C GLN A 104 -23.50 -11.23 5.18
N VAL A 105 -23.99 -12.07 4.27
CA VAL A 105 -25.27 -11.91 3.60
C VAL A 105 -26.18 -13.09 3.93
N SER A 106 -27.46 -12.83 4.16
CA SER A 106 -28.51 -13.83 4.35
C SER A 106 -28.85 -14.56 3.05
N GLU A 107 -29.65 -15.63 3.14
CA GLU A 107 -30.19 -16.34 1.96
C GLU A 107 -31.02 -15.43 1.04
N ASP A 108 -31.65 -14.39 1.61
CA ASP A 108 -32.46 -13.39 0.89
C ASP A 108 -31.64 -12.19 0.35
N ASN A 109 -30.32 -12.32 0.23
CA ASN A 109 -29.40 -11.23 -0.16
C ASN A 109 -29.40 -10.00 0.78
N LEU A 110 -29.85 -10.16 2.03
CA LEU A 110 -29.82 -9.08 3.03
C LEU A 110 -28.46 -9.04 3.75
N ILE A 111 -27.88 -7.86 3.92
CA ILE A 111 -26.63 -7.67 4.66
C ILE A 111 -26.91 -7.78 6.15
N ILE A 112 -26.32 -8.79 6.78
CA ILE A 112 -26.46 -9.04 8.22
C ILE A 112 -25.33 -8.34 8.98
N SER A 113 -24.10 -8.42 8.46
CA SER A 113 -22.92 -7.87 9.11
C SER A 113 -21.86 -7.44 8.10
N VAL A 114 -21.21 -6.31 8.40
CA VAL A 114 -20.06 -5.80 7.65
C VAL A 114 -18.84 -5.76 8.57
N PRO A 115 -17.84 -6.65 8.39
CA PRO A 115 -16.65 -6.68 9.24
C PRO A 115 -15.58 -5.66 8.88
N SER A 116 -15.53 -5.22 7.61
CA SER A 116 -14.56 -4.22 7.16
C SER A 116 -15.18 -3.28 6.12
N LEU A 117 -14.73 -2.03 6.14
CA LEU A 117 -15.16 -0.99 5.22
C LEU A 117 -13.91 -0.34 4.61
N GLN A 118 -14.02 0.08 3.37
CA GLN A 118 -12.96 0.72 2.61
C GLN A 118 -13.44 2.07 2.11
N LEU A 119 -12.61 3.10 2.33
CA LEU A 119 -12.75 4.42 1.74
C LEU A 119 -11.58 4.67 0.79
N VAL A 120 -11.86 5.31 -0.35
CA VAL A 120 -10.83 5.65 -1.33
C VAL A 120 -10.93 7.12 -1.69
N TYR A 121 -9.77 7.77 -1.76
CA TYR A 121 -9.63 9.19 -2.08
C TYR A 121 -8.71 9.30 -3.29
N PHE A 122 -9.26 9.74 -4.42
CA PHE A 122 -8.52 9.93 -5.65
C PHE A 122 -8.01 11.36 -5.78
N VAL A 123 -6.79 11.50 -6.30
CA VAL A 123 -6.10 12.78 -6.53
C VAL A 123 -5.62 12.85 -7.98
N THR A 124 -5.79 14.01 -8.60
CA THR A 124 -5.35 14.28 -9.98
C THR A 124 -3.85 14.07 -10.13
N ALA A 125 -3.43 13.44 -11.23
CA ALA A 125 -2.02 13.15 -11.50
C ALA A 125 -1.68 13.25 -13.00
N ASP A 126 -2.44 14.07 -13.74
CA ASP A 126 -2.34 14.12 -15.20
C ASP A 126 -1.04 14.79 -15.70
N SER A 127 -0.50 15.72 -14.90
CA SER A 127 0.77 16.41 -15.17
C SER A 127 1.84 16.11 -14.12
N LYS A 128 3.12 16.26 -14.47
CA LYS A 128 4.24 16.07 -13.52
C LYS A 128 4.12 16.94 -12.26
N ARG A 129 3.60 18.17 -12.39
CA ARG A 129 3.36 19.07 -11.24
C ARG A 129 2.22 18.54 -10.36
N GLN A 130 1.12 18.07 -10.96
CA GLN A 130 0.01 17.46 -10.22
C GLN A 130 0.42 16.15 -9.57
N ASP A 131 1.24 15.35 -10.23
CA ASP A 131 1.75 14.09 -9.67
C ASP A 131 2.61 14.33 -8.42
N ALA A 132 3.52 15.30 -8.48
CA ALA A 132 4.34 15.68 -7.34
C ALA A 132 3.52 16.32 -6.20
N ARG A 133 2.53 17.16 -6.54
CA ARG A 133 1.56 17.71 -5.57
C ARG A 133 0.72 16.60 -4.93
N GLY A 134 0.29 15.62 -5.71
CA GLY A 134 -0.45 14.46 -5.23
C GLY A 134 0.40 13.57 -4.34
N ALA A 135 1.69 13.43 -4.61
CA ALA A 135 2.62 12.72 -3.72
C ALA A 135 2.77 13.42 -2.36
N ALA A 136 2.89 14.74 -2.33
CA ALA A 136 2.90 15.51 -1.08
C ALA A 136 1.58 15.36 -0.30
N TRP A 137 0.45 15.29 -1.01
CA TRP A 137 -0.84 15.04 -0.38
C TRP A 137 -0.96 13.62 0.19
N GLU A 138 -0.45 12.60 -0.52
CA GLU A 138 -0.44 11.21 -0.03
C GLU A 138 0.35 11.09 1.28
N GLU A 139 1.49 11.78 1.41
CA GLU A 139 2.30 11.80 2.63
C GLU A 139 1.56 12.48 3.79
N ALA A 140 0.97 13.65 3.56
CA ALA A 140 0.19 14.35 4.57
C ALA A 140 -1.09 13.58 4.98
N PHE A 141 -1.73 12.88 4.04
CA PHE A 141 -2.87 11.99 4.31
C PHE A 141 -2.45 10.84 5.23
N LEU A 142 -1.33 10.20 4.92
CA LEU A 142 -0.76 9.13 5.74
C LEU A 142 -0.45 9.64 7.16
N GLU A 143 0.18 10.80 7.27
CA GLU A 143 0.52 11.40 8.57
C GLU A 143 -0.73 11.79 9.36
N ALA A 144 -1.72 12.45 8.74
CA ALA A 144 -2.94 12.89 9.41
C ALA A 144 -3.77 11.72 9.95
N VAL A 145 -3.94 10.67 9.15
CA VAL A 145 -4.67 9.46 9.60
C VAL A 145 -3.88 8.71 10.66
N GLY A 146 -2.55 8.60 10.53
CA GLY A 146 -1.69 7.99 11.53
C GLY A 146 -1.72 8.74 12.87
N TYR A 147 -1.63 10.07 12.83
CA TYR A 147 -1.72 10.91 14.01
C TYR A 147 -3.07 10.74 14.74
N ALA A 148 -4.17 10.66 13.99
CA ALA A 148 -5.50 10.46 14.56
C ALA A 148 -5.64 9.07 15.24
N GLU A 149 -5.05 8.03 14.66
CA GLU A 149 -5.01 6.69 15.27
C GLU A 149 -4.12 6.67 16.52
N ASP A 150 -2.91 7.22 16.45
CA ASP A 150 -1.93 7.25 17.55
C ASP A 150 -2.44 8.05 18.77
N HIS A 151 -3.19 9.13 18.54
CA HIS A 151 -3.80 9.92 19.61
C HIS A 151 -5.10 9.30 20.16
N GLY A 152 -5.51 8.13 19.65
CA GLY A 152 -6.69 7.42 20.13
C GLY A 152 -7.98 8.21 19.88
N VAL A 153 -8.05 8.98 18.81
CA VAL A 153 -9.27 9.73 18.42
C VAL A 153 -10.42 8.77 18.16
N PHE A 154 -10.11 7.56 17.68
CA PHE A 154 -11.06 6.50 17.39
C PHE A 154 -11.16 5.49 18.54
N LYS A 155 -12.36 5.36 19.09
CA LYS A 155 -12.68 4.45 20.19
C LYS A 155 -13.22 3.12 19.67
N TYR A 156 -14.04 3.14 18.62
CA TYR A 156 -14.75 1.96 18.12
C TYR A 156 -14.15 1.42 16.83
N ILE A 157 -13.44 2.24 16.06
CA ILE A 157 -12.78 1.83 14.82
C ILE A 157 -11.26 1.72 14.97
N SER A 158 -10.67 0.79 14.20
CA SER A 158 -9.24 0.74 13.91
C SER A 158 -9.04 0.92 12.41
N VAL A 159 -7.99 1.66 12.04
CA VAL A 159 -7.88 2.27 10.71
C VAL A 159 -6.55 1.89 10.08
N ALA A 160 -6.57 1.02 9.07
CA ALA A 160 -5.39 0.73 8.26
C ALA A 160 -5.33 1.67 7.05
N ARG A 161 -4.22 2.38 6.87
CA ARG A 161 -4.02 3.37 5.81
C ARG A 161 -3.01 2.89 4.77
N PHE A 162 -3.33 3.13 3.50
CA PHE A 162 -2.51 2.76 2.35
C PHE A 162 -2.54 3.89 1.32
N ALA A 163 -1.40 4.34 0.81
CA ALA A 163 -1.32 5.24 -0.34
C ALA A 163 -0.52 4.59 -1.47
N SER A 164 -0.58 5.17 -2.68
CA SER A 164 0.08 4.61 -3.86
C SER A 164 1.57 4.33 -3.65
N ARG A 165 2.29 5.24 -2.97
CA ARG A 165 3.72 5.10 -2.64
C ARG A 165 4.01 4.42 -1.31
N THR A 166 3.02 4.11 -0.47
CA THR A 166 3.30 3.45 0.82
C THR A 166 3.95 2.10 0.60
N LEU A 167 3.48 1.32 -0.39
CA LEU A 167 4.08 0.03 -0.71
C LEU A 167 5.55 0.20 -1.14
N ASP A 168 5.84 1.14 -2.02
CA ASP A 168 7.20 1.40 -2.50
C ASP A 168 8.12 1.88 -1.37
N HIS A 169 7.64 2.78 -0.51
CA HIS A 169 8.40 3.30 0.63
C HIS A 169 8.64 2.26 1.72
N GLU A 170 7.62 1.47 2.08
CA GLU A 170 7.78 0.39 3.07
C GLU A 170 8.72 -0.70 2.53
N LEU A 171 8.61 -1.00 1.24
CA LEU A 171 9.47 -1.96 0.59
C LEU A 171 10.91 -1.45 0.45
N GLU A 172 11.12 -0.18 0.11
CA GLU A 172 12.44 0.47 0.08
C GLU A 172 13.05 0.54 1.48
N ARG A 173 12.26 0.88 2.51
CA ARG A 173 12.71 0.91 3.91
C ARG A 173 13.17 -0.47 4.37
N ASN A 174 12.38 -1.52 4.11
CA ASN A 174 12.76 -2.89 4.39
C ASN A 174 14.06 -3.24 3.63
N THR A 175 14.10 -2.95 2.33
CA THR A 175 15.28 -3.17 1.50
C THR A 175 16.54 -2.50 2.07
N ARG A 176 16.47 -1.24 2.53
CA ARG A 176 17.60 -0.52 3.13
C ARG A 176 18.16 -1.23 4.36
N THR A 177 17.31 -1.87 5.16
CA THR A 177 17.76 -2.68 6.31
C THR A 177 18.40 -4.00 5.89
N VAL A 178 18.03 -4.55 4.72
CA VAL A 178 18.56 -5.81 4.18
C VAL A 178 19.87 -5.61 3.38
N VAL A 179 20.08 -4.43 2.77
CA VAL A 179 21.33 -4.06 2.05
C VAL A 179 22.63 -4.39 2.83
N PRO A 180 22.80 -4.06 4.12
CA PRO A 180 24.02 -4.43 4.84
C PRO A 180 24.22 -5.95 4.95
N TYR A 181 23.13 -6.72 5.11
CA TYR A 181 23.20 -8.19 5.12
C TYR A 181 23.62 -8.73 3.74
N PHE A 182 23.13 -8.15 2.64
CA PHE A 182 23.56 -8.49 1.28
C PHE A 182 25.07 -8.28 1.06
N SER A 183 25.63 -7.19 1.60
CA SER A 183 27.07 -6.95 1.50
C SER A 183 27.87 -8.06 2.20
N SER A 184 27.42 -8.51 3.38
CA SER A 184 28.10 -9.60 4.10
C SER A 184 28.02 -10.95 3.37
N THR A 185 26.86 -11.29 2.79
CA THR A 185 26.68 -12.57 2.08
C THR A 185 27.51 -12.62 0.80
N PHE A 186 27.68 -11.48 0.13
CA PHE A 186 28.54 -11.35 -1.04
C PHE A 186 30.01 -11.63 -0.71
N VAL A 187 30.51 -11.06 0.40
CA VAL A 187 31.88 -11.34 0.87
C VAL A 187 32.04 -12.83 1.22
N LEU A 188 31.07 -13.41 1.93
CA LEU A 188 31.08 -14.84 2.28
C LEU A 188 31.07 -15.74 1.04
N MET A 189 30.28 -15.41 0.02
CA MET A 189 30.24 -16.16 -1.24
C MET A 189 31.56 -16.11 -2.00
N ILE A 190 32.23 -14.94 -2.05
CA ILE A 190 33.55 -14.81 -2.66
C ILE A 190 34.57 -15.66 -1.91
N VAL A 191 34.63 -15.54 -0.58
CA VAL A 191 35.57 -16.33 0.24
C VAL A 191 35.31 -17.81 0.08
N PHE A 192 34.05 -18.24 0.15
CA PHE A 192 33.65 -19.63 -0.04
C PHE A 192 34.07 -20.14 -1.43
N SER A 193 33.85 -19.39 -2.50
CA SER A 193 34.24 -19.77 -3.86
C SER A 193 35.76 -19.93 -4.03
N VAL A 194 36.54 -19.06 -3.39
CA VAL A 194 38.01 -19.15 -3.43
C VAL A 194 38.46 -20.38 -2.68
N VAL A 195 37.90 -20.64 -1.49
CA VAL A 195 38.24 -21.80 -0.65
C VAL A 195 37.84 -23.11 -1.32
N THR A 196 36.66 -23.21 -1.95
CA THR A 196 36.23 -24.44 -2.63
C THR A 196 36.99 -24.70 -3.93
N CYS A 197 37.42 -23.66 -4.64
CA CYS A 197 38.30 -23.81 -5.80
C CYS A 197 39.79 -24.06 -5.44
N MET A 198 40.16 -23.99 -4.16
CA MET A 198 41.47 -24.42 -3.67
C MET A 198 41.46 -25.93 -3.43
N MET A 199 42.06 -26.70 -4.36
CA MET A 199 42.50 -28.05 -4.02
C MET A 199 43.68 -27.99 -3.05
N GLY A 200 43.90 -29.04 -2.26
CA GLY A 200 44.96 -29.15 -1.24
C GLY A 200 46.41 -29.00 -1.75
N ASP A 201 46.60 -28.73 -3.04
CA ASP A 201 47.89 -28.46 -3.67
C ASP A 201 47.84 -27.07 -4.36
N VAL A 202 48.55 -26.10 -3.80
CA VAL A 202 48.51 -24.68 -4.21
C VAL A 202 48.94 -24.48 -5.67
N VAL A 203 49.84 -25.34 -6.18
CA VAL A 203 50.39 -25.27 -7.55
C VAL A 203 49.39 -25.75 -8.62
N ARG A 204 48.39 -26.57 -8.24
CA ARG A 204 47.35 -27.08 -9.15
C ARG A 204 46.01 -26.36 -8.98
N SER A 205 45.86 -25.60 -7.89
CA SER A 205 44.67 -24.80 -7.63
C SER A 205 44.49 -23.69 -8.68
N LYS A 206 43.25 -23.47 -9.15
CA LYS A 206 42.89 -22.37 -10.06
C LYS A 206 41.89 -21.42 -9.37
N PRO A 207 42.28 -20.78 -8.26
CA PRO A 207 41.40 -19.87 -7.53
C PRO A 207 40.93 -18.69 -8.39
N TRP A 208 41.72 -18.32 -9.40
CA TRP A 208 41.38 -17.29 -10.37
C TRP A 208 40.14 -17.61 -11.20
N LEU A 209 39.86 -18.90 -11.44
CA LEU A 209 38.69 -19.32 -12.22
C LEU A 209 37.38 -19.04 -11.45
N GLY A 210 37.36 -19.37 -10.15
CA GLY A 210 36.22 -19.07 -9.27
C GLY A 210 36.00 -17.58 -9.08
N LEU A 211 37.09 -16.80 -8.93
CA LEU A 211 37.02 -15.34 -8.83
C LEU A 211 36.43 -14.72 -10.10
N MET A 212 36.90 -15.13 -11.29
CA MET A 212 36.42 -14.62 -12.56
C MET A 212 34.95 -15.00 -12.83
N GLY A 213 34.49 -16.15 -12.34
CA GLY A 213 33.08 -16.54 -12.37
C GLY A 213 32.18 -15.55 -11.62
N ASN A 214 32.57 -15.19 -10.40
CA ASN A 214 31.83 -14.21 -9.60
C ASN A 214 31.85 -12.82 -10.26
N VAL A 215 33.01 -12.36 -10.75
CA VAL A 215 33.13 -11.07 -11.44
C VAL A 215 32.25 -11.02 -12.69
N SER A 216 32.22 -12.09 -13.48
CA SER A 216 31.35 -12.21 -14.66
C SER A 216 29.86 -12.11 -14.29
N ALA A 217 29.42 -12.82 -13.24
CA ALA A 217 28.03 -12.77 -12.76
C ALA A 217 27.62 -11.35 -12.30
N VAL A 218 28.52 -10.64 -11.63
CA VAL A 218 28.30 -9.26 -11.18
C VAL A 218 28.23 -8.30 -12.36
N MET A 219 29.14 -8.43 -13.33
CA MET A 219 29.10 -7.61 -14.55
C MET A 219 27.81 -7.89 -15.35
N ALA A 220 27.42 -9.15 -15.52
CA ALA A 220 26.20 -9.52 -16.24
C ALA A 220 24.94 -8.92 -15.60
N THR A 221 24.83 -8.98 -14.27
CA THR A 221 23.70 -8.38 -13.56
C THR A 221 23.72 -6.86 -13.61
N SER A 222 24.88 -6.22 -13.43
CA SER A 222 25.01 -4.77 -13.58
C SER A 222 24.64 -4.28 -14.99
N ALA A 223 25.02 -5.02 -16.04
CA ALA A 223 24.68 -4.71 -17.41
C ALA A 223 23.17 -4.90 -17.69
N ALA A 224 22.56 -5.96 -17.18
CA ALA A 224 21.13 -6.20 -17.30
C ALA A 224 20.30 -5.10 -16.61
N PHE A 225 20.67 -4.72 -15.39
CA PHE A 225 20.02 -3.63 -14.66
C PHE A 225 20.29 -2.26 -15.32
N GLY A 226 21.51 -2.02 -15.79
CA GLY A 226 21.86 -0.80 -16.51
C GLY A 226 21.04 -0.63 -17.79
N LEU A 227 20.83 -1.71 -18.55
CA LEU A 227 19.96 -1.70 -19.72
C LEU A 227 18.50 -1.45 -19.35
N ALA A 228 17.99 -2.09 -18.30
CA ALA A 228 16.62 -1.89 -17.83
C ALA A 228 16.36 -0.43 -17.40
N MET A 229 17.29 0.17 -16.65
CA MET A 229 17.23 1.58 -16.27
C MET A 229 17.33 2.51 -17.49
N TYR A 230 18.16 2.17 -18.48
CA TYR A 230 18.25 2.92 -19.73
C TYR A 230 16.92 2.92 -20.52
N LEU A 231 16.15 1.83 -20.43
CA LEU A 231 14.81 1.74 -21.02
C LEU A 231 13.72 2.43 -20.18
N GLY A 232 14.08 3.09 -19.08
CA GLY A 232 13.13 3.81 -18.22
C GLY A 232 12.35 2.93 -17.27
N ILE A 233 12.81 1.70 -17.00
CA ILE A 233 12.18 0.81 -16.01
C ILE A 233 12.64 1.24 -14.62
N GLU A 234 11.68 1.56 -13.74
CA GLU A 234 11.95 1.93 -12.36
C GLU A 234 12.52 0.76 -11.56
N PHE A 235 13.58 1.03 -10.79
CA PHE A 235 14.25 0.02 -9.98
C PHE A 235 13.56 -0.13 -8.63
N ILE A 236 12.99 -1.31 -8.37
CA ILE A 236 12.37 -1.67 -7.09
C ILE A 236 13.38 -2.43 -6.23
N GLY A 237 13.39 -2.16 -4.92
CA GLY A 237 14.33 -2.78 -3.97
C GLY A 237 14.37 -4.31 -3.96
N ILE A 238 13.25 -5.00 -4.28
CA ILE A 238 13.20 -6.46 -4.41
C ILE A 238 14.19 -6.99 -5.45
N ASN A 239 14.48 -6.20 -6.49
CA ASN A 239 15.40 -6.60 -7.55
C ASN A 239 16.85 -6.77 -7.06
N LEU A 240 17.20 -6.29 -5.86
CA LEU A 240 18.50 -6.55 -5.22
C LEU A 240 18.73 -8.04 -4.90
N ALA A 241 17.70 -8.89 -4.95
CA ALA A 241 17.87 -10.35 -4.82
C ALA A 241 18.42 -11.02 -6.09
N ALA A 242 18.31 -10.39 -7.27
CA ALA A 242 18.71 -11.02 -8.53
C ALA A 242 20.23 -11.29 -8.64
N PRO A 243 21.14 -10.37 -8.21
CA PRO A 243 22.57 -10.65 -8.16
C PRO A 243 22.93 -11.87 -7.30
N PHE A 244 22.23 -12.07 -6.18
CA PHE A 244 22.44 -13.23 -5.31
C PHE A 244 22.11 -14.55 -6.01
N LEU A 245 20.95 -14.62 -6.68
CA LEU A 245 20.55 -15.80 -7.45
C LEU A 245 21.53 -16.12 -8.59
N MET A 246 22.03 -15.09 -9.27
CA MET A 246 22.98 -15.24 -10.37
C MET A 246 24.35 -15.74 -9.90
N ILE A 247 24.85 -15.25 -8.77
CA ILE A 247 26.10 -15.73 -8.17
C ILE A 247 25.96 -17.19 -7.74
N GLY A 248 24.85 -17.56 -7.10
CA GLY A 248 24.57 -18.95 -6.72
C GLY A 248 24.59 -19.91 -7.91
N LYS A 249 23.97 -19.53 -9.03
CA LYS A 249 24.00 -20.33 -10.26
C LYS A 249 25.40 -20.42 -10.89
N SER A 250 26.16 -19.32 -10.88
CA SER A 250 27.53 -19.31 -11.41
C SER A 250 28.47 -20.24 -10.64
N LEU A 251 28.31 -20.29 -9.31
CA LEU A 251 29.08 -21.17 -8.44
C LEU A 251 28.70 -22.64 -8.66
N ALA A 252 27.41 -22.93 -8.81
CA ALA A 252 26.92 -24.29 -9.12
C ALA A 252 27.39 -24.80 -10.49
N SER A 253 27.70 -23.91 -11.43
CA SER A 253 28.26 -24.28 -12.73
C SER A 253 29.79 -24.50 -12.71
N LEU A 254 30.47 -24.09 -11.63
CA LEU A 254 31.92 -24.20 -11.45
C LEU A 254 32.33 -25.44 -10.64
N LEU A 255 31.42 -25.97 -9.82
CA LEU A 255 31.55 -27.23 -9.06
C LEU A 255 31.13 -28.42 -9.92
#